data_AF-A0A2D4LP31-F1
#
_entry.id   AF-A0A2D4LP31-F1
#
_cell.length_a   1.000
_cell.length_b   1.000
_cell.length_c   1.000
_cell.angle_alpha   90.00
_cell.angle_beta   90.00
_cell.angle_gamma   90.00
#
_symmetry.space_group_name_H-M   'P 1'
#
loop_
_entity.id
_entity.type
_entity.pdbx_description
1 polymer ?
#
loop_
_entity_poly.entity_id
_entity_poly.type
_entity_poly.pdbx_seq_one_letter_code
_entity_poly.pdbx_strand_id
1 'polypeptide(L)'
;ADQFTVCLRRKGRTVYQQVLSPERPSRLQGWNWGFCGHYAFYHALYPRAWTVYQLPGQEVVLTCRQITPVIPHDYQDSSLPVGVFIWEVENEGAEELEVSIMFTFQNGTEAKEDRRGGHWNEPFSVEKGGSCIRGVLLHHVTPANPYTLAISAREKAGVAVTHLTAFNPAGTGQEVWQD
;
A
#
# COMPACT_ATOMS: atom_id res chain seq x y z
N ALA A 1 7.67 -3.29 7.05
CA ALA A 1 7.96 -2.77 5.70
C ALA A 1 6.69 -2.17 5.07
N ASP A 2 5.83 -1.58 5.91
CA ASP A 2 4.41 -1.52 5.62
C ASP A 2 4.07 -0.10 5.24
N GLN A 3 3.94 0.16 3.94
CA GLN A 3 3.97 1.51 3.40
C GLN A 3 3.18 1.63 2.11
N PHE A 4 2.78 2.86 1.82
CA PHE A 4 2.39 3.27 0.47
C PHE A 4 3.54 4.02 -0.21
N THR A 5 3.79 3.69 -1.47
CA THR A 5 4.81 4.33 -2.32
C THR A 5 4.15 4.78 -3.61
N VAL A 6 4.44 6.00 -4.05
CA VAL A 6 4.02 6.51 -5.36
C VAL A 6 5.16 6.46 -6.35
N CYS A 7 4.86 6.13 -7.61
CA CYS A 7 5.74 6.26 -8.76
C CYS A 7 4.99 7.04 -9.85
N LEU A 8 5.64 8.07 -10.39
CA LEU A 8 5.15 8.86 -11.52
C LEU A 8 6.04 8.58 -12.73
N ARG A 9 5.41 8.26 -13.87
CA ARG A 9 6.11 8.00 -15.13
C ARG A 9 5.59 8.94 -16.23
N ARG A 10 6.50 9.44 -17.05
CA ARG A 10 6.20 10.15 -18.29
C ARG A 10 6.87 9.43 -19.45
N LYS A 11 6.10 9.11 -20.50
CA LYS A 11 6.60 8.39 -21.69
C LYS A 11 7.39 7.11 -21.32
N GLY A 12 6.87 6.36 -20.35
CA GLY A 12 7.47 5.11 -19.88
C GLY A 12 8.74 5.26 -19.03
N ARG A 13 9.11 6.47 -18.59
CA ARG A 13 10.27 6.69 -17.69
C ARG A 13 9.82 7.23 -16.34
N THR A 14 10.35 6.66 -15.26
CA THR A 14 10.14 7.17 -13.90
C THR A 14 10.75 8.55 -13.77
N VAL A 15 9.91 9.52 -13.40
CA VAL A 15 10.30 10.91 -13.15
C VAL A 15 10.29 11.26 -11.66
N TYR A 16 9.51 10.52 -10.87
CA TYR A 16 9.41 10.70 -9.43
C TYR A 16 8.99 9.39 -8.77
N GLN A 17 9.60 9.04 -7.65
CA GLN A 17 9.23 7.86 -6.86
C GLN A 17 9.55 8.11 -5.40
N GLN A 18 8.61 7.84 -4.51
CA GLN A 18 8.69 8.29 -3.13
C GLN A 18 7.83 7.41 -2.20
N VAL A 19 8.41 6.98 -1.09
CA VAL A 19 7.65 6.40 0.02
C VAL A 19 6.91 7.52 0.73
N LEU A 20 5.60 7.36 0.93
CA LEU A 20 4.71 8.37 1.51
C LEU A 20 4.78 8.38 3.06
N SER A 21 6.01 8.39 3.59
CA SER A 21 6.33 8.40 5.01
C SER A 21 7.42 9.42 5.32
N PRO A 22 7.30 10.21 6.41
CA PRO A 22 8.36 11.10 6.86
C PRO A 22 9.52 10.36 7.53
N GLU A 23 9.36 9.07 7.84
CA GLU A 23 10.36 8.26 8.50
C GLU A 23 11.54 7.92 7.60
N ARG A 24 12.67 7.58 8.23
CA ARG A 24 13.90 7.10 7.58
C ARG A 24 14.41 5.88 8.36
N PRO A 25 13.87 4.68 8.08
CA PRO A 25 14.31 3.46 8.75
C PRO A 25 15.77 3.15 8.40
N SER A 26 16.38 2.15 9.05
CA SER A 26 17.73 1.65 8.74
C SER A 26 17.74 0.49 7.73
N ARG A 27 16.58 -0.11 7.47
CA ARG A 27 16.34 -1.13 6.43
C ARG A 27 15.75 -0.47 5.19
N LEU A 28 15.67 -1.22 4.08
CA LEU A 28 15.06 -0.74 2.83
C LEU A 28 15.68 0.57 2.32
N GLN A 29 17.00 0.73 2.51
CA GLN A 29 17.74 1.95 2.14
C GLN A 29 17.79 2.21 0.63
N GLY A 30 17.38 1.24 -0.19
CA GLY A 30 17.22 1.44 -1.63
C GLY A 30 15.99 2.28 -1.99
N TRP A 31 15.06 2.46 -1.06
CA TRP A 31 13.85 3.23 -1.28
C TRP A 31 14.08 4.71 -0.94
N ASN A 32 13.33 5.58 -1.62
CA ASN A 32 13.34 7.01 -1.34
C ASN A 32 12.40 7.34 -0.16
N TRP A 33 12.98 7.48 1.03
CA TRP A 33 12.29 7.74 2.29
C TRP A 33 12.26 9.23 2.66
N GLY A 34 11.61 9.57 3.78
CA GLY A 34 11.67 10.91 4.36
C GLY A 34 10.87 11.94 3.59
N PHE A 35 9.65 11.59 3.19
CA PHE A 35 8.69 12.53 2.60
C PHE A 35 8.56 13.76 3.50
N CYS A 36 8.64 14.95 2.92
CA CYS A 36 8.56 16.18 3.69
C CYS A 36 7.14 16.38 4.23
N GLY A 37 6.97 16.19 5.55
CA GLY A 37 5.67 16.28 6.22
C GLY A 37 4.97 17.65 6.09
N HIS A 38 5.69 18.71 5.70
CA HIS A 38 5.09 20.00 5.35
C HIS A 38 4.06 19.88 4.21
N TYR A 39 4.22 18.89 3.33
CA TYR A 39 3.34 18.64 2.19
C TYR A 39 2.40 17.44 2.41
N ALA A 40 2.25 16.97 3.66
CA ALA A 40 1.34 15.90 4.03
C ALA A 40 0.34 16.40 5.09
N PHE A 41 -0.95 16.34 4.76
CA PHE A 41 -2.02 16.87 5.60
C PHE A 41 -2.94 15.74 6.04
N TYR A 42 -2.79 15.34 7.30
CA TYR A 42 -3.63 14.32 7.91
C TYR A 42 -4.90 14.93 8.52
N HIS A 43 -6.02 14.28 8.28
CA HIS A 43 -7.33 14.65 8.81
C HIS A 43 -8.02 13.40 9.35
N ALA A 44 -8.81 13.55 10.40
CA ALA A 44 -9.54 12.44 10.99
C ALA A 44 -10.92 12.84 11.49
N LEU A 45 -11.89 11.99 11.20
CA LEU A 45 -13.22 11.97 11.82
C LEU A 45 -13.67 10.51 11.87
N TYR A 46 -13.38 9.85 13.00
CA TYR A 46 -13.62 8.43 13.19
C TYR A 46 -15.03 8.00 12.72
N PRO A 47 -15.18 6.88 11.97
CA PRO A 47 -14.16 5.86 11.63
C PRO A 47 -13.37 6.14 10.35
N ARG A 48 -13.36 7.39 9.90
CA ARG A 48 -12.67 7.81 8.68
C ARG A 48 -11.45 8.66 9.02
N ALA A 49 -10.44 8.54 8.20
CA ALA A 49 -9.34 9.49 8.15
C ALA A 49 -8.90 9.66 6.70
N TRP A 50 -8.18 10.73 6.41
CA TRP A 50 -7.58 10.92 5.10
C TRP A 50 -6.30 11.71 5.19
N THR A 51 -5.37 11.37 4.30
CA THR A 51 -4.10 12.08 4.15
C THR A 51 -4.03 12.64 2.74
N VAL A 52 -3.78 13.94 2.63
CA VAL A 52 -3.52 14.62 1.37
C VAL A 52 -2.02 14.81 1.24
N TYR A 53 -1.43 14.33 0.15
CA TYR A 53 -0.02 14.48 -0.19
C TYR A 53 0.10 15.40 -1.41
N GLN A 54 0.71 16.56 -1.23
CA GLN A 54 1.09 17.43 -2.34
C GLN A 54 2.50 17.04 -2.79
N LEU A 55 2.64 16.44 -3.96
CA LEU A 55 3.96 15.95 -4.41
C LEU A 55 4.84 17.12 -4.88
N PRO A 56 5.94 17.44 -4.17
CA PRO A 56 6.68 18.67 -4.43
C PRO A 56 7.25 18.71 -5.86
N GLY A 57 6.91 19.76 -6.60
CA GLY A 57 7.37 19.97 -7.98
C GLY A 57 6.79 19.00 -9.01
N GLN A 58 5.77 18.21 -8.67
CA GLN A 58 5.17 17.23 -9.58
C GLN A 58 3.81 17.67 -10.15
N GLU A 59 3.20 18.73 -9.62
CA GLU A 59 1.82 19.15 -9.97
C GLU A 59 0.81 18.00 -9.81
N VAL A 60 1.02 17.18 -8.77
CA VAL A 60 0.17 16.03 -8.45
C VAL A 60 -0.21 16.08 -6.98
N VAL A 61 -1.51 15.90 -6.74
CA VAL A 61 -2.08 15.73 -5.41
C VAL A 61 -2.60 14.30 -5.27
N LEU A 62 -2.19 13.61 -4.21
CA LEU A 62 -2.72 12.31 -3.84
C LEU A 62 -3.59 12.47 -2.59
N THR A 63 -4.78 11.89 -2.61
CA THR A 63 -5.62 11.79 -1.42
C THR A 63 -5.86 10.32 -1.11
N CYS A 64 -5.43 9.88 0.07
CA CYS A 64 -5.72 8.55 0.61
C CYS A 64 -6.79 8.67 1.67
N ARG A 65 -7.99 8.15 1.40
CA ARG A 65 -9.07 8.03 2.39
C ARG A 65 -9.05 6.63 2.98
N GLN A 66 -8.85 6.53 4.29
CA GLN A 66 -8.86 5.28 5.03
C GLN A 66 -10.14 5.15 5.86
N ILE A 67 -10.78 3.98 5.78
CA ILE A 67 -12.04 3.68 6.48
C ILE A 67 -12.04 2.25 7.00
N THR A 68 -12.59 2.09 8.19
CA THR A 68 -13.00 0.79 8.73
C THR A 68 -14.53 0.79 8.92
N PRO A 69 -15.19 -0.37 8.76
CA PRO A 69 -16.64 -0.45 8.96
C PRO A 69 -16.94 -0.35 10.46
N VAL A 70 -17.37 0.82 10.92
CA VAL A 70 -17.88 0.99 12.29
C VAL A 70 -19.26 1.59 12.17
N ILE A 71 -20.26 0.71 12.24
CA ILE A 71 -21.64 0.98 11.86
C ILE A 71 -22.52 0.68 13.07
N PRO A 72 -23.17 1.71 13.67
CA PRO A 72 -24.06 1.51 14.81
C PRO A 72 -25.13 0.44 14.52
N HIS A 73 -25.32 -0.46 15.48
CA HIS A 73 -26.30 -1.56 15.42
C HIS A 73 -26.04 -2.63 14.34
N ASP A 74 -24.91 -2.59 13.63
CA ASP A 74 -24.46 -3.66 12.74
C ASP A 74 -23.24 -4.38 13.34
N TYR A 75 -23.50 -5.50 14.01
CA TYR A 75 -22.47 -6.29 14.66
C TYR A 75 -21.70 -7.19 13.70
N GLN A 76 -22.23 -7.44 12.50
CA GLN A 76 -21.59 -8.30 11.52
C GLN A 76 -20.48 -7.53 10.83
N ASP A 77 -20.81 -6.45 10.12
CA ASP A 77 -19.83 -5.70 9.34
C ASP A 77 -18.87 -4.95 10.25
N SER A 78 -19.32 -4.48 11.42
CA SER A 78 -18.45 -3.81 12.39
C SER A 78 -17.43 -4.73 13.08
N SER A 79 -17.57 -6.05 12.94
CA SER A 79 -16.61 -7.04 13.48
C SER A 79 -15.53 -7.44 12.48
N LEU A 80 -15.60 -6.97 11.24
CA LEU A 80 -14.66 -7.35 10.19
C LEU A 80 -13.27 -6.74 10.45
N PRO A 81 -12.19 -7.55 10.47
CA PRO A 81 -10.82 -7.06 10.59
C PRO A 81 -10.33 -6.51 9.24
N VAL A 82 -10.96 -5.44 8.75
CA VAL A 82 -10.71 -4.89 7.41
C VAL A 82 -10.50 -3.37 7.47
N GLY A 83 -9.51 -2.91 6.72
CA GLY A 83 -9.32 -1.50 6.38
C GLY A 83 -9.39 -1.31 4.88
N VAL A 84 -10.02 -0.22 4.44
CA VAL A 84 -10.10 0.15 3.02
C VAL A 84 -9.34 1.46 2.82
N PHE A 85 -8.45 1.46 1.82
CA PHE A 85 -7.71 2.65 1.38
C PHE A 85 -8.21 3.04 0.00
N ILE A 86 -8.84 4.20 -0.10
CA ILE A 86 -9.39 4.76 -1.33
C ILE A 86 -8.45 5.85 -1.79
N TRP A 87 -7.84 5.64 -2.95
CA TRP A 87 -6.90 6.59 -3.54
C TRP A 87 -7.56 7.43 -4.62
N GLU A 88 -7.37 8.73 -4.51
CA GLU A 88 -7.65 9.74 -5.52
C GLU A 88 -6.33 10.38 -5.95
N VAL A 89 -6.19 10.59 -7.26
CA VAL A 89 -5.00 11.16 -7.87
C VAL A 89 -5.45 12.29 -8.77
N GLU A 90 -4.96 13.49 -8.48
CA GLU A 90 -5.25 14.70 -9.25
C GLU A 90 -3.96 15.12 -9.96
N ASN A 91 -3.99 15.14 -11.29
CA ASN A 91 -2.93 15.70 -12.12
C ASN A 91 -3.32 17.14 -12.45
N GLU A 92 -2.64 18.09 -11.81
CA GLU A 92 -2.83 19.52 -12.01
C GLU A 92 -1.93 20.06 -13.13
N GLY A 93 -1.00 19.23 -13.62
CA GLY A 93 -0.11 19.56 -14.73
C GLY A 93 -0.76 19.47 -16.10
N ALA A 94 -0.06 20.01 -17.10
CA ALA A 94 -0.54 20.05 -18.49
C ALA A 94 -0.24 18.77 -19.30
N GLU A 95 0.61 17.88 -18.78
CA GLU A 95 1.06 16.67 -19.50
C GLU A 95 0.37 15.42 -18.94
N GLU A 96 0.18 14.42 -19.82
CA GLU A 96 -0.26 13.09 -19.39
C GLU A 96 0.78 12.44 -18.46
N LEU A 97 0.27 11.73 -17.45
CA LEU A 97 1.07 11.12 -16.41
C LEU A 97 0.56 9.71 -16.11
N GLU A 98 1.49 8.76 -16.04
CA GLU A 98 1.21 7.43 -15.51
C GLU A 98 1.56 7.41 -14.02
N VAL A 99 0.63 6.94 -13.19
CA VAL A 99 0.76 6.93 -11.74
C VAL A 99 0.56 5.52 -11.21
N SER A 100 1.54 5.03 -10.46
CA SER A 100 1.46 3.76 -9.74
C SER A 100 1.49 4.02 -8.24
N ILE A 101 0.58 3.37 -7.51
CA ILE A 101 0.53 3.36 -6.05
C ILE A 101 0.76 1.94 -5.59
N MET A 102 1.87 1.71 -4.90
CA MET A 102 2.23 0.41 -4.36
C MET A 102 1.91 0.36 -2.87
N PHE A 103 1.24 -0.71 -2.43
CA PHE A 103 1.06 -1.02 -1.02
C PHE A 103 1.94 -2.22 -0.64
N THR A 104 2.90 -2.02 0.26
CA THR A 104 3.74 -3.09 0.77
C THR A 104 3.31 -3.48 2.18
N PHE A 105 3.41 -4.77 2.50
CA PHE A 105 3.05 -5.30 3.80
C PHE A 105 3.96 -6.47 4.16
N GLN A 106 4.47 -6.50 5.38
CA GLN A 106 5.37 -7.53 5.85
C GLN A 106 4.63 -8.76 6.35
N ASN A 107 5.04 -9.95 5.89
CA ASN A 107 4.57 -11.20 6.48
C ASN A 107 5.47 -11.57 7.66
N GLY A 108 5.07 -11.15 8.85
CA GLY A 108 5.88 -11.26 10.06
C GLY A 108 5.53 -10.16 11.06
N THR A 109 5.94 -10.35 12.31
CA THR A 109 5.77 -9.37 13.39
C THR A 109 7.10 -8.74 13.82
N GLU A 110 8.20 -9.15 13.21
CA GLU A 110 9.59 -8.88 13.65
C GLU A 110 9.93 -9.42 15.04
N ALA A 111 9.06 -10.26 15.60
CA ALA A 111 9.28 -10.90 16.87
C ALA A 111 10.33 -12.02 16.77
N LYS A 112 10.81 -12.53 17.91
CA LYS A 112 11.83 -13.59 17.93
C LYS A 112 11.32 -14.88 17.29
N GLU A 113 10.01 -15.07 17.32
CA GLU A 113 9.26 -16.19 16.79
C GLU A 113 9.39 -16.29 15.25
N ASP A 114 9.44 -15.15 14.55
CA ASP A 114 9.61 -15.08 13.09
C ASP A 114 10.92 -15.76 12.64
N ARG A 115 11.93 -15.87 13.51
CA ARG A 115 13.19 -16.58 13.21
C ARG A 115 12.98 -18.06 12.89
N ARG A 116 11.86 -18.64 13.33
CA ARG A 116 11.49 -20.03 12.98
C ARG A 116 11.12 -20.17 11.49
N GLY A 117 10.80 -19.06 10.83
CA GLY A 117 10.37 -19.05 9.43
C GLY A 117 9.03 -19.75 9.23
N GLY A 118 8.77 -20.18 7.98
CA GLY A 118 7.54 -20.87 7.60
C GLY A 118 6.42 -19.93 7.12
N HIS A 119 6.58 -18.62 7.29
CA HIS A 119 5.73 -17.64 6.61
C HIS A 119 5.88 -17.75 5.09
N TRP A 120 4.78 -17.67 4.36
CA TRP A 120 4.78 -17.73 2.90
C TRP A 120 3.66 -16.87 2.32
N ASN A 121 3.79 -16.51 1.06
CA ASN A 121 2.85 -15.62 0.38
C ASN A 121 2.37 -16.28 -0.91
N GLU A 122 1.11 -16.04 -1.29
CA GLU A 122 0.59 -16.47 -2.59
C GLU A 122 -0.27 -15.40 -3.25
N PRO A 123 -0.26 -15.33 -4.59
CA PRO A 123 -1.12 -14.42 -5.30
C PRO A 123 -2.54 -14.99 -5.37
N PHE A 124 -3.53 -14.11 -5.43
CA PHE A 124 -4.91 -14.52 -5.69
C PHE A 124 -5.59 -13.56 -6.67
N SER A 125 -6.62 -14.07 -7.35
CA SER A 125 -7.49 -13.30 -8.24
C SER A 125 -8.93 -13.76 -8.04
N VAL A 126 -9.84 -12.82 -7.84
CA VAL A 126 -11.29 -13.08 -7.69
C VAL A 126 -12.06 -12.22 -8.67
N GLU A 127 -12.90 -12.85 -9.47
CA GLU A 127 -13.89 -12.17 -10.30
C GLU A 127 -15.22 -12.10 -9.55
N LYS A 128 -15.71 -10.88 -9.27
CA LYS A 128 -17.02 -10.70 -8.63
C LYS A 128 -17.69 -9.43 -9.13
N GLY A 129 -18.93 -9.55 -9.60
CA GLY A 129 -19.73 -8.40 -10.03
C GLY A 129 -19.12 -7.62 -11.21
N GLY A 130 -18.47 -8.33 -12.14
CA GLY A 130 -17.81 -7.71 -13.30
C GLY A 130 -16.54 -6.94 -12.95
N SER A 131 -15.90 -7.26 -11.83
CA SER A 131 -14.63 -6.68 -11.44
C SER A 131 -13.65 -7.75 -11.00
N CYS A 132 -12.41 -7.60 -11.47
CA CYS A 132 -11.28 -8.40 -11.05
C CYS A 132 -10.65 -7.78 -9.81
N ILE A 133 -10.47 -8.56 -8.75
CA ILE A 133 -9.72 -8.19 -7.56
C ILE A 133 -8.47 -9.06 -7.55
N ARG A 134 -7.29 -8.44 -7.50
CA ARG A 134 -6.01 -9.13 -7.41
C ARG A 134 -5.31 -8.72 -6.13
N GLY A 135 -4.53 -9.64 -5.58
CA GLY A 135 -3.79 -9.36 -4.36
C GLY A 135 -2.85 -10.48 -3.97
N VAL A 136 -2.33 -10.36 -2.75
CA VAL A 136 -1.43 -11.32 -2.14
C VAL A 136 -2.02 -11.72 -0.79
N LEU A 137 -2.08 -13.03 -0.54
CA LEU A 137 -2.33 -13.61 0.77
C LEU A 137 -0.98 -13.78 1.48
N LEU A 138 -0.88 -13.29 2.72
CA LEU A 138 0.29 -13.40 3.58
C LEU A 138 -0.04 -14.40 4.67
N HIS A 139 0.47 -15.63 4.53
CA HIS A 139 0.23 -16.72 5.46
C HIS A 139 1.23 -16.64 6.61
N HIS A 140 0.76 -16.18 7.76
CA HIS A 140 1.55 -16.01 8.96
C HIS A 140 1.47 -17.28 9.81
N VAL A 141 2.53 -18.08 9.72
CA VAL A 141 2.65 -19.38 10.40
C VAL A 141 3.24 -19.20 11.80
N THR A 142 2.41 -19.35 12.83
CA THR A 142 2.80 -19.35 14.24
C THR A 142 2.48 -20.71 14.89
N PRO A 143 3.17 -21.09 15.97
CA PRO A 143 2.84 -22.33 16.70
C PRO A 143 1.43 -22.36 17.28
N ALA A 144 0.91 -21.18 17.66
CA ALA A 144 -0.44 -21.01 18.18
C ALA A 144 -1.16 -19.93 17.36
N ASN A 145 -2.31 -20.29 16.81
CA ASN A 145 -3.19 -19.42 16.03
C ASN A 145 -2.54 -18.83 14.75
N PRO A 146 -2.19 -19.67 13.76
CA PRO A 146 -1.79 -19.16 12.46
C PRO A 146 -2.94 -18.37 11.83
N TYR A 147 -2.62 -17.36 11.04
CA TYR A 147 -3.60 -16.52 10.37
C TYR A 147 -3.11 -16.07 8.99
N THR A 148 -4.03 -15.56 8.18
CA THR A 148 -3.74 -15.03 6.85
C THR A 148 -4.18 -13.58 6.80
N LEU A 149 -3.27 -12.69 6.38
CA LEU A 149 -3.61 -11.33 5.98
C LEU A 149 -3.76 -11.28 4.46
N ALA A 150 -4.49 -10.29 3.97
CA ALA A 150 -4.61 -10.04 2.54
C ALA A 150 -4.43 -8.56 2.25
N ILE A 151 -3.60 -8.24 1.27
CA ILE A 151 -3.60 -6.93 0.60
C ILE A 151 -4.09 -7.15 -0.83
N SER A 152 -4.95 -6.26 -1.30
CA SER A 152 -5.52 -6.38 -2.65
C SER A 152 -5.94 -5.03 -3.21
N ALA A 153 -6.07 -4.99 -4.52
CA ALA A 153 -6.62 -3.86 -5.25
C ALA A 153 -7.64 -4.37 -6.28
N ARG A 154 -8.62 -3.51 -6.57
CA ARG A 154 -9.66 -3.77 -7.56
C ARG A 154 -9.26 -3.14 -8.89
N GLU A 155 -9.24 -3.94 -9.95
CA GLU A 155 -9.13 -3.43 -11.32
C GLU A 155 -10.38 -2.62 -11.68
N LYS A 156 -10.16 -1.51 -12.37
CA LYS A 156 -11.21 -0.64 -12.93
C LYS A 156 -10.75 -0.10 -14.27
N ALA A 157 -11.66 0.50 -15.03
CA ALA A 157 -11.29 1.13 -16.29
C ALA A 157 -10.13 2.13 -16.08
N GLY A 158 -9.05 1.97 -16.84
CA GLY A 158 -7.82 2.78 -16.73
C GLY A 158 -6.89 2.41 -15.58
N VAL A 159 -7.13 1.34 -14.82
CA VAL A 159 -6.25 0.89 -13.73
C VAL A 159 -5.96 -0.60 -13.87
N ALA A 160 -4.68 -0.91 -14.06
CA ALA A 160 -4.15 -2.28 -13.99
C ALA A 160 -3.63 -2.58 -12.58
N VAL A 161 -3.69 -3.85 -12.17
CA VAL A 161 -3.15 -4.31 -10.88
C VAL A 161 -2.08 -5.37 -11.12
N THR A 162 -0.88 -5.09 -10.64
CA THR A 162 0.25 -6.04 -10.59
C THR A 162 0.57 -6.38 -9.13
N HIS A 163 1.36 -7.43 -8.91
CA HIS A 163 1.79 -7.82 -7.57
C HIS A 163 3.15 -8.50 -7.62
N LEU A 164 3.88 -8.36 -6.51
CA LEU A 164 5.05 -9.17 -6.18
C LEU A 164 4.72 -9.94 -4.90
N THR A 165 5.00 -11.24 -4.89
CA THR A 165 4.69 -12.11 -3.76
C THR A 165 5.77 -12.07 -2.69
N ALA A 166 6.99 -11.65 -3.00
CA ALA A 166 8.08 -11.63 -2.04
C ALA A 166 9.12 -10.56 -2.38
N PHE A 167 9.71 -10.00 -1.32
CA PHE A 167 10.94 -9.22 -1.32
C PHE A 167 11.60 -9.35 0.05
N ASN A 168 12.86 -8.94 0.19
CA ASN A 168 13.56 -9.06 1.47
C ASN A 168 13.37 -7.78 2.32
N PRO A 169 12.51 -7.79 3.38
CA PRO A 169 12.30 -6.62 4.22
C PRO A 169 13.50 -6.25 5.08
N ALA A 170 14.47 -7.16 5.26
CA ALA A 170 15.72 -6.92 5.98
C ALA A 170 16.84 -6.39 5.06
N GLY A 171 16.62 -6.39 3.75
CA GLY A 171 17.59 -5.95 2.74
C GLY A 171 17.45 -4.48 2.36
N THR A 172 17.96 -4.14 1.17
CA THR A 172 17.84 -2.80 0.58
C THR A 172 16.49 -2.56 -0.09
N GLY A 173 15.78 -3.62 -0.49
CA GLY A 173 14.49 -3.55 -1.18
C GLY A 173 14.59 -3.06 -2.63
N GLN A 174 15.79 -3.06 -3.23
CA GLN A 174 15.99 -2.58 -4.61
C GLN A 174 15.22 -3.40 -5.64
N GLU A 175 15.01 -4.69 -5.37
CA GLU A 175 14.29 -5.60 -6.25
C GLU A 175 12.84 -5.18 -6.51
N VAL A 176 12.18 -4.55 -5.54
CA VAL A 176 10.82 -4.00 -5.69
C VAL A 176 10.86 -2.56 -6.20
N TRP A 177 11.91 -1.82 -5.87
CA TRP A 177 12.01 -0.40 -6.19
C TRP A 177 12.25 -0.14 -7.69
N GLN A 178 12.91 -1.08 -8.37
CA GLN A 178 13.30 -0.97 -9.79
C GLN A 178 12.31 -1.60 -10.78
N ASP A 179 11.26 -2.25 -10.29
CA ASP A 179 10.16 -2.81 -11.10
C ASP A 179 9.31 -1.68 -11.75
#